data_AF-A0A963PAR4-F1
#
_entry.id   AF-A0A963PAR4-F1
#
_cell.length_a   1.000
_cell.length_b   1.000
_cell.length_c   1.000
_cell.angle_alpha   90.00
_cell.angle_beta   90.00
_cell.angle_gamma   90.00
#
_symmetry.space_group_name_H-M   'P 1'
#
loop_
_entity.id
_entity.type
_entity.pdbx_description
1 polymer ?
#
loop_
_entity_poly.entity_id
_entity_poly.type
_entity_poly.pdbx_seq_one_letter_code
_entity_poly.pdbx_strand_id
1 'polypeptide(L)'
;MSQSRQATSDIDAIMRQAPVIPVIVIDELDKAVPLARALVRGGLEVLEITLRTTVAMKAIKAILDEVEGAIVGAGTVLTGAQLEAVGNLG
;
A
#
# COMPACT_ATOMS: atom_id res chain seq x y z
N MET A 1 8.28 -24.52 5.55
CA MET A 1 8.38 -24.01 6.94
C MET A 1 9.42 -22.89 7.11
N SER A 2 10.48 -22.80 6.27
CA SER A 2 11.44 -21.68 6.34
C SER A 2 10.92 -20.37 5.71
N GLN A 3 10.27 -20.44 4.53
CA GLN A 3 9.71 -19.24 3.86
C GLN A 3 8.63 -18.52 4.70
N SER A 4 7.81 -19.28 5.44
CA SER A 4 6.77 -18.72 6.30
C SER A 4 7.32 -17.92 7.48
N ARG A 5 8.55 -18.20 7.95
CA ARG A 5 9.21 -17.44 9.03
C ARG A 5 9.82 -16.13 8.54
N GLN A 6 10.29 -16.10 7.29
CA GLN A 6 10.85 -14.91 6.64
C GLN A 6 9.76 -13.89 6.32
N ALA A 7 8.63 -14.32 5.74
CA ALA A 7 7.50 -13.43 5.48
C ALA A 7 6.97 -12.73 6.75
N THR A 8 7.01 -13.42 7.91
CA THR A 8 6.63 -12.83 9.20
C THR A 8 7.64 -11.80 9.71
N SER A 9 8.95 -11.98 9.52
CA SER A 9 9.94 -10.96 9.90
C SER A 9 9.85 -9.70 9.04
N ASP A 10 9.50 -9.87 7.76
CA ASP A 10 9.42 -8.78 6.81
C ASP A 10 8.16 -7.92 7.07
N ILE A 11 7.03 -8.54 7.43
CA ILE A 11 5.84 -7.78 7.84
C ILE A 11 6.03 -7.09 9.20
N ASP A 12 6.68 -7.72 10.18
CA ASP A 12 6.99 -7.09 11.47
C ASP A 12 7.86 -5.84 11.30
N ALA A 13 8.80 -5.86 10.35
CA ALA A 13 9.61 -4.69 10.03
C ALA A 13 8.75 -3.55 9.46
N ILE A 14 7.85 -3.85 8.50
CA ILE A 14 6.91 -2.87 7.93
C ILE A 14 6.02 -2.26 9.02
N MET A 15 5.43 -3.09 9.88
CA MET A 15 4.51 -2.65 10.93
C MET A 15 5.17 -1.75 11.98
N ARG A 16 6.51 -1.77 12.09
CA ARG A 16 7.27 -0.94 13.04
C ARG A 16 7.72 0.41 12.46
N GLN A 17 7.56 0.64 11.15
CA GLN A 17 8.03 1.88 10.50
C GLN A 17 7.23 3.13 10.94
N ALA A 18 5.96 2.97 11.33
CA ALA A 18 5.12 4.08 11.75
C ALA A 18 4.19 3.66 12.91
N PRO A 19 3.82 4.57 13.83
CA PRO A 19 2.92 4.27 14.93
C PRO A 19 1.47 4.01 14.48
N VAL A 20 1.12 4.42 13.26
CA VAL A 20 -0.20 4.27 12.64
C VAL A 20 -0.02 3.97 11.16
N ILE A 21 -0.86 3.08 10.62
CA ILE A 21 -0.97 2.82 9.19
C ILE A 21 -2.29 3.44 8.69
N PRO A 22 -2.25 4.42 7.78
CA PRO A 22 -3.45 4.98 7.18
C PRO A 22 -4.12 3.94 6.28
N VAL A 23 -5.39 3.65 6.56
CA VAL A 23 -6.26 2.82 5.71
C VAL A 23 -7.06 3.74 4.80
N ILE A 24 -6.72 3.75 3.51
CA ILE A 24 -7.12 4.78 2.57
C ILE A 24 -8.13 4.24 1.56
N VAL A 25 -9.21 4.98 1.36
CA VAL A 25 -10.13 4.84 0.23
C VAL A 25 -9.84 5.98 -0.74
N ILE A 26 -9.58 5.67 -2.01
CA ILE A 26 -9.29 6.67 -3.04
C ILE A 26 -10.42 6.66 -4.06
N ASP A 27 -11.23 7.72 -4.09
CA ASP A 27 -12.33 7.86 -5.05
C ASP A 27 -11.89 8.52 -6.37
N GLU A 28 -10.93 9.44 -6.29
CA GLU A 28 -10.43 10.22 -7.42
C GLU A 28 -8.93 9.93 -7.61
N LEU A 29 -8.55 9.45 -8.80
CA LEU A 29 -7.20 8.98 -9.08
C LEU A 29 -6.13 10.09 -8.96
N ASP A 30 -6.47 11.30 -9.36
CA ASP A 30 -5.58 12.47 -9.31
C ASP A 30 -5.20 12.89 -7.88
N LYS A 31 -5.99 12.50 -6.87
CA LYS A 31 -5.69 12.72 -5.46
C LYS A 31 -4.70 11.72 -4.87
N ALA A 32 -4.47 10.57 -5.52
CA ALA A 32 -3.67 9.48 -4.97
C ALA A 32 -2.22 9.90 -4.64
N VAL A 33 -1.50 10.40 -5.65
CA VAL A 33 -0.09 10.79 -5.51
C VAL A 33 0.08 12.00 -4.57
N PRO A 34 -0.69 13.11 -4.71
CA PRO A 34 -0.59 14.23 -3.76
C PRO A 34 -0.85 13.84 -2.31
N LEU A 35 -1.84 12.97 -2.06
CA LEU A 35 -2.16 12.46 -0.72
C LEU A 35 -0.99 11.64 -0.16
N ALA A 36 -0.49 10.66 -0.92
CA ALA A 36 0.61 9.82 -0.48
C ALA A 36 1.88 10.63 -0.18
N ARG A 37 2.24 11.59 -1.05
CA ARG A 37 3.37 12.52 -0.77
C ARG A 37 3.16 13.32 0.51
N ALA A 38 1.93 13.75 0.80
CA ALA A 38 1.62 14.50 2.02
C ALA A 38 1.78 13.62 3.27
N LEU A 39 1.32 12.37 3.22
CA LEU A 39 1.46 11.41 4.32
C LEU A 39 2.93 11.06 4.58
N VAL A 40 3.70 10.76 3.53
CA VAL A 40 5.16 10.49 3.64
C VAL A 40 5.88 11.69 4.25
N ARG A 41 5.62 12.92 3.78
CA ARG A 41 6.20 14.13 4.40
C ARG A 41 5.80 14.32 5.87
N GLY A 42 4.63 13.80 6.25
CA GLY A 42 4.15 13.79 7.63
C GLY A 42 4.74 12.67 8.50
N GLY A 43 5.66 11.85 7.96
CA GLY A 43 6.26 10.71 8.65
C GLY A 43 5.42 9.43 8.63
N LEU A 44 4.40 9.36 7.76
CA LEU A 44 3.57 8.18 7.57
C LEU A 44 3.92 7.52 6.24
N GLU A 45 4.92 6.66 6.27
CA GLU A 45 5.51 6.03 5.07
C GLU A 45 4.77 4.77 4.63
N VAL A 46 4.14 4.05 5.56
CA VAL A 46 3.39 2.81 5.28
C VAL A 46 1.92 3.14 5.00
N LEU A 47 1.45 2.87 3.78
CA LEU A 47 0.12 3.25 3.29
C LEU A 47 -0.68 2.01 2.88
N GLU A 48 -1.88 1.81 3.42
CA GLU A 48 -2.79 0.74 2.97
C GLU A 48 -3.86 1.33 2.05
N ILE A 49 -3.79 1.02 0.74
CA ILE A 49 -4.83 1.41 -0.22
C ILE A 49 -5.87 0.30 -0.32
N THR A 50 -7.11 0.59 0.03
CA THR A 50 -8.18 -0.42 0.01
C THR A 50 -8.74 -0.63 -1.39
N LEU A 51 -8.99 -1.89 -1.78
CA LEU A 51 -9.65 -2.27 -3.04
C LEU A 51 -11.18 -2.05 -3.00
N ARG A 52 -11.61 -0.90 -2.48
CA ARG A 52 -13.03 -0.53 -2.33
C ARG A 52 -13.55 0.37 -3.45
N THR A 53 -12.66 0.85 -4.31
CA THR A 53 -12.99 1.72 -5.45
C THR A 53 -12.41 1.17 -6.74
N THR A 54 -13.00 1.57 -7.87
CA THR A 54 -12.57 1.13 -9.21
C THR A 54 -11.19 1.66 -9.60
N VAL A 55 -10.74 2.74 -8.96
CA VAL A 55 -9.44 3.38 -9.24
C VAL A 55 -8.30 2.87 -8.35
N ALA A 56 -8.57 2.06 -7.33
CA ALA A 56 -7.58 1.64 -6.33
C ALA A 56 -6.31 1.03 -6.92
N MET A 57 -6.43 0.13 -7.91
CA MET A 57 -5.28 -0.50 -8.57
C MET A 57 -4.39 0.52 -9.30
N LYS A 58 -5.00 1.49 -9.98
CA LYS A 58 -4.28 2.58 -10.67
C LYS A 58 -3.62 3.52 -9.66
N ALA A 59 -4.30 3.78 -8.55
CA ALA A 59 -3.77 4.60 -7.47
C ALA A 59 -2.55 3.96 -6.81
N ILE A 60 -2.61 2.66 -6.49
CA ILE A 60 -1.45 1.90 -5.97
C ILE A 60 -0.27 2.02 -6.93
N LYS A 61 -0.48 1.76 -8.22
CA LYS A 61 0.59 1.83 -9.22
C LYS A 61 1.20 3.23 -9.34
N ALA A 62 0.37 4.27 -9.40
CA ALA A 62 0.84 5.65 -9.48
C ALA A 62 1.65 6.05 -8.23
N ILE A 63 1.23 5.61 -7.04
CA ILE A 63 1.97 5.90 -5.80
C ILE A 63 3.32 5.16 -5.81
N LEU A 64 3.35 3.89 -6.18
CA LEU A 64 4.59 3.11 -6.30
C LEU A 64 5.59 3.75 -7.28
N ASP A 65 5.09 4.26 -8.41
CA ASP A 65 5.94 4.84 -9.46
C ASP A 65 6.46 6.23 -9.11
N GLU A 66 5.69 7.02 -8.37
CA GLU A 66 5.94 8.45 -8.25
C GLU A 66 6.36 8.90 -6.84
N VAL A 67 6.02 8.14 -5.79
CA VAL A 67 6.18 8.57 -4.39
C VAL A 67 7.33 7.85 -3.72
N GLU A 68 8.52 8.42 -3.86
CA GLU A 68 9.70 7.98 -3.13
C GLU A 68 9.44 7.95 -1.61
N GLY A 69 9.88 6.87 -0.97
CA GLY A 69 9.70 6.64 0.47
C GLY A 69 8.35 6.04 0.88
N ALA A 70 7.39 5.90 -0.04
CA ALA A 70 6.13 5.20 0.28
C ALA A 70 6.32 3.68 0.26
N ILE A 71 5.91 3.02 1.35
CA ILE A 71 5.70 1.58 1.42
C ILE A 71 4.20 1.33 1.23
N VAL A 72 3.81 0.83 0.06
CA VAL A 72 2.40 0.68 -0.30
C VAL A 72 1.93 -0.76 -0.13
N GLY A 73 0.86 -0.95 0.65
CA GLY A 73 0.13 -2.20 0.77
C GLY A 73 -1.28 -2.09 0.17
N ALA A 74 -1.88 -3.25 -0.15
CA ALA A 74 -3.26 -3.33 -0.60
C ALA A 74 -4.17 -3.90 0.50
N GLY A 75 -5.21 -3.15 0.84
CA GLY A 75 -6.26 -3.52 1.79
C GLY A 75 -7.51 -4.05 1.11
N THR A 76 -8.40 -4.72 1.85
CA THR A 76 -9.67 -5.27 1.30
C THR A 76 -9.42 -6.23 0.11
N VAL A 77 -8.34 -7.00 0.14
CA VAL A 77 -8.09 -8.11 -0.80
C VAL A 77 -8.94 -9.31 -0.35
N LEU A 78 -9.88 -9.73 -1.19
CA LEU A 78 -10.87 -10.77 -0.87
C LEU A 78 -10.71 -12.05 -1.69
N THR A 79 -9.91 -12.03 -2.75
CA THR A 79 -9.74 -13.17 -3.67
C THR A 79 -8.27 -13.39 -4.02
N GLY A 80 -7.92 -14.62 -4.40
CA GLY A 80 -6.57 -14.96 -4.88
C GLY A 80 -6.17 -14.16 -6.14
N ALA A 81 -7.12 -13.91 -7.05
CA ALA A 81 -6.88 -13.10 -8.24
C ALA A 81 -6.56 -11.64 -7.88
N GLN A 82 -7.21 -11.07 -6.85
CA GLN A 82 -6.85 -9.74 -6.36
C GLN A 82 -5.45 -9.74 -5.73
N LEU A 83 -5.11 -10.76 -4.94
CA LEU A 83 -3.78 -10.91 -4.34
C LEU A 83 -2.69 -10.97 -5.41
N GLU A 84 -2.88 -11.79 -6.44
CA GLU A 84 -1.95 -11.90 -7.58
C GLU A 84 -1.86 -10.58 -8.33
N ALA A 85 -3.00 -9.94 -8.62
CA ALA A 85 -3.03 -8.68 -9.36
C ALA A 85 -2.29 -7.56 -8.63
N VAL A 86 -2.43 -7.43 -7.30
CA VAL A 86 -1.70 -6.41 -6.52
C VAL A 86 -0.21 -6.75 -6.39
N GLY A 87 0.13 -8.02 -6.18
CA GLY A 87 1.53 -8.47 -6.09
C GLY A 87 2.32 -8.26 -7.38
N ASN A 88 1.64 -8.16 -8.52
CA ASN A 88 2.25 -7.91 -9.83
C ASN A 88 2.38 -6.42 -10.18
N LEU A 89 1.94 -5.49 -9.33
CA LEU A 89 2.01 -4.04 -9.60
C LEU A 89 3.42 -3.45 -9.40
N GLY A 90 4.25 -4.08 -8.58
CA GLY A 90 5.57 -3.58 -8.17
C GLY A 90 5.91 -4.02 -6.77
#